data_AF-X1PW56-F1
#
_entry.id   AF-X1PW56-F1
#
_cell.length_a   1.000
_cell.length_b   1.000
_cell.length_c   1.000
_cell.angle_alpha   90.00
_cell.angle_beta   90.00
_cell.angle_gamma   90.00
#
_symmetry.space_group_name_H-M   'P 1'
#
loop_
_entity.id
_entity.type
_entity.pdbx_description
1 polymer ?
#
loop_
_entity_poly.entity_id
_entity_poly.type
_entity_poly.pdbx_seq_one_letter_code
_entity_poly.pdbx_strand_id
1 'polypeptide(L)'
;EIPEEAVAFYRFIPLARQENVLEIGMIDPDDLKAKEALRFITRQSGLDTKIFIISPTDFKNVLRQYQTLRGEVKEALEELAKELDTEERVKPLKGETEEIAKKIKIQLHL
;
A
#
# COMPACT_ATOMS: atom_id res chain seq x y z
N GLU A 1 -4.40 -4.25 10.46
CA GLU A 1 -4.28 -5.70 10.71
C GLU A 1 -2.96 -6.18 10.15
N ILE A 2 -2.46 -7.30 10.65
CA ILE A 2 -1.05 -7.69 10.74
C ILE A 2 -0.14 -7.23 9.57
N PRO A 3 0.99 -6.55 9.84
CA PRO A 3 1.98 -6.20 8.81
C PRO A 3 2.49 -7.43 8.05
N GLU A 4 2.70 -7.28 6.73
CA GLU A 4 3.25 -8.33 5.87
C GLU A 4 4.63 -8.80 6.35
N GLU A 5 5.46 -7.86 6.82
CA GLU A 5 6.78 -8.16 7.36
C GLU A 5 6.68 -9.05 8.60
N ALA A 6 5.66 -8.85 9.43
CA ALA A 6 5.40 -9.69 10.59
C ALA A 6 4.90 -11.08 10.18
N VAL A 7 4.05 -11.17 9.16
CA VAL A 7 3.60 -12.45 8.57
C VAL A 7 4.80 -13.29 8.13
N ALA A 8 5.72 -12.68 7.36
CA ALA A 8 6.91 -13.36 6.85
C ALA A 8 7.89 -13.73 7.97
N PHE A 9 8.13 -12.82 8.92
CA PHE A 9 9.12 -12.99 9.97
C PHE A 9 8.70 -14.02 11.03
N TYR A 10 7.47 -13.91 11.53
CA TYR A 10 6.93 -14.79 12.57
C TYR A 10 6.18 -16.01 12.02
N ARG A 11 6.11 -16.15 10.70
CA ARG A 11 5.56 -17.34 10.01
C ARG A 11 4.13 -17.69 10.42
N PHE A 12 3.29 -16.67 10.50
CA PHE A 12 1.86 -16.82 10.69
C PHE A 12 1.10 -15.98 9.66
N ILE A 13 -0.11 -16.38 9.29
CA ILE A 13 -0.97 -15.67 8.34
C ILE A 13 -2.36 -15.43 8.94
N PRO A 14 -2.98 -14.26 8.72
CA PRO A 14 -4.41 -14.10 8.99
C PRO A 14 -5.21 -14.92 7.97
N LEU A 15 -6.16 -15.71 8.47
CA LEU A 15 -7.01 -16.58 7.65
C LEU A 15 -8.39 -15.98 7.46
N ALA A 16 -8.99 -15.48 8.54
CA ALA A 16 -10.30 -14.87 8.53
C ALA A 16 -10.46 -13.94 9.72
N ARG A 17 -11.40 -12.99 9.60
CA ARG A 17 -11.88 -12.19 10.72
C ARG A 17 -13.38 -12.38 10.87
N GLN A 18 -13.80 -12.69 12.10
CA GLN A 18 -15.20 -12.81 12.48
C GLN A 18 -15.42 -11.96 13.72
N GLU A 19 -16.16 -10.87 13.57
CA GLU A 19 -16.45 -9.92 14.65
C GLU A 19 -15.16 -9.41 15.33
N ASN A 20 -14.91 -9.88 16.56
CA ASN A 20 -13.75 -9.54 17.38
C ASN A 20 -12.66 -10.62 17.40
N VAL A 21 -12.83 -11.70 16.63
CA VAL A 21 -11.90 -12.83 16.56
C VAL A 21 -11.15 -12.80 15.24
N LEU A 22 -9.82 -12.86 15.33
CA LEU A 22 -8.91 -13.02 14.21
C LEU A 22 -8.39 -14.47 14.19
N GLU A 23 -8.72 -15.19 13.12
CA GLU A 23 -8.21 -16.53 12.87
C GLU A 23 -6.82 -16.45 12.27
N ILE A 24 -5.85 -17.14 12.89
CA ILE A 24 -4.44 -17.10 12.52
C ILE A 24 -3.93 -18.50 12.23
N GLY A 25 -3.38 -18.70 11.05
CA GLY A 25 -2.63 -19.91 10.69
C GLY A 25 -1.17 -19.76 11.09
N MET A 26 -0.62 -20.72 11.84
CA MET A 26 0.80 -20.76 12.23
C MET A 26 1.44 -22.07 11.74
N ILE A 27 2.68 -22.00 11.26
CA ILE A 27 3.45 -23.22 10.97
C ILE A 27 3.80 -23.96 12.26
N ASP A 28 4.26 -23.20 13.27
CA ASP A 28 4.66 -23.72 14.57
C ASP A 28 3.85 -23.01 15.66
N PRO A 29 2.79 -23.63 16.20
CA PRO A 29 2.00 -23.07 17.26
C PRO A 29 2.70 -23.17 18.62
N ASP A 30 3.93 -23.67 18.75
CA ASP A 30 4.69 -23.67 20.01
C ASP A 30 5.74 -22.56 20.07
N ASP A 31 5.96 -21.84 18.97
CA ASP A 31 6.83 -20.66 18.93
C ASP A 31 6.26 -19.54 19.83
N LEU A 32 6.88 -19.39 21.00
CA LEU A 32 6.52 -18.37 21.99
C LEU A 32 6.72 -16.95 21.44
N LYS A 33 7.75 -16.72 20.63
CA LYS A 33 8.02 -15.39 20.06
C LYS A 33 6.94 -14.99 19.07
N ALA A 34 6.50 -15.93 18.23
CA ALA A 34 5.41 -15.70 17.29
C ALA A 34 4.09 -15.41 18.02
N LYS A 35 3.78 -16.14 19.11
CA LYS A 35 2.61 -15.87 19.96
C LYS A 35 2.68 -14.50 20.63
N GLU A 36 3.83 -14.11 21.18
CA GLU A 36 4.03 -12.81 21.82
C GLU A 36 3.88 -11.67 20.83
N ALA A 37 4.48 -11.80 19.64
CA ALA A 37 4.34 -10.84 18.56
C ALA A 37 2.88 -10.70 18.14
N LEU A 38 2.17 -11.81 17.94
CA LEU A 38 0.75 -11.80 17.60
C LEU A 38 -0.08 -11.07 18.65
N ARG A 39 0.11 -11.39 19.95
CA ARG A 39 -0.56 -10.69 21.05
C ARG A 39 -0.25 -9.20 21.05
N PHE A 40 1.00 -8.81 20.83
CA PHE A 40 1.40 -7.41 20.81
C PHE A 40 0.71 -6.65 19.68
N ILE A 41 0.67 -7.24 18.47
CA ILE A 41 0.02 -6.66 17.29
C ILE A 41 -1.48 -6.51 17.50
N THR A 42 -2.14 -7.51 18.09
CA THR A 42 -3.61 -7.49 18.25
C THR A 42 -4.08 -6.69 19.47
N ARG A 43 -3.19 -6.43 20.45
CA ARG A 43 -3.50 -5.73 21.70
C ARG A 43 -4.16 -4.36 21.47
N GLN A 44 -3.66 -3.57 20.52
CA GLN A 44 -4.20 -2.23 20.26
C GLN A 44 -5.61 -2.26 19.67
N SER A 45 -5.96 -3.34 18.96
CA SER A 45 -7.25 -3.50 18.30
C SER A 45 -8.28 -4.25 19.14
N GLY A 46 -7.90 -4.75 20.33
CA GLY A 46 -8.79 -5.54 21.19
C GLY A 46 -9.24 -6.88 20.59
N LEU A 47 -8.54 -7.38 19.57
CA LEU A 47 -8.90 -8.60 18.86
C LEU A 47 -8.45 -9.84 19.64
N ASP A 48 -9.37 -10.77 19.83
CA ASP A 48 -9.07 -12.13 20.25
C ASP A 48 -8.49 -12.92 19.09
N THR A 49 -7.64 -13.91 19.38
CA THR A 49 -7.00 -14.72 18.35
C THR A 49 -7.31 -16.19 18.51
N LYS A 50 -7.61 -16.84 17.38
CA LYS A 50 -7.81 -18.29 17.29
C LYS A 50 -6.73 -18.88 16.40
N ILE A 51 -5.89 -19.75 16.96
CA ILE A 51 -4.73 -20.32 16.28
C ILE A 51 -5.12 -21.64 15.59
N PHE A 52 -4.73 -21.76 14.34
CA PHE A 52 -4.81 -22.97 13.52
C PHE A 52 -3.41 -23.35 13.06
N ILE A 53 -3.13 -24.65 12.95
CA ILE A 53 -1.88 -25.13 12.38
C ILE A 53 -2.05 -25.19 10.86
N ILE A 54 -1.08 -24.64 10.14
CA ILE A 54 -1.03 -24.71 8.67
C ILE A 54 0.27 -25.36 8.21
N SER A 55 0.24 -25.98 7.04
CA SER A 55 1.46 -26.56 6.48
C SER A 55 2.43 -25.46 6.02
N PRO A 56 3.75 -25.72 6.01
CA PRO A 56 4.73 -24.81 5.41
C PRO A 56 4.45 -24.53 3.93
N THR A 57 3.87 -25.49 3.22
CA THR A 57 3.48 -25.36 1.81
C THR A 57 2.35 -24.33 1.65
N ASP A 58 1.31 -24.43 2.48
CA ASP A 58 0.19 -23.50 2.44
C ASP A 58 0.63 -22.08 2.81
N PHE A 59 1.45 -21.94 3.86
CA PHE A 59 2.04 -20.66 4.24
C PHE A 59 2.79 -20.01 3.06
N LYS A 60 3.63 -20.79 2.36
CA LYS A 60 4.40 -20.30 1.21
C LYS A 60 3.51 -19.89 0.04
N ASN A 61 2.42 -20.63 -0.21
CA ASN A 61 1.47 -20.33 -1.27
C ASN A 61 0.73 -19.01 -0.99
N VAL A 62 0.26 -18.83 0.24
CA VAL A 62 -0.41 -17.59 0.67
C VAL A 62 0.57 -16.41 0.61
N LEU A 63 1.81 -16.57 1.11
CA LEU A 63 2.81 -15.50 1.08
C LEU A 63 3.12 -15.00 -0.33
N ARG A 64 3.13 -15.89 -1.34
CA ARG A 64 3.31 -15.51 -2.74
C ARG A 64 2.16 -14.66 -3.27
N GLN A 65 0.92 -14.98 -2.89
CA GLN A 65 -0.25 -14.22 -3.31
C GLN A 65 -0.21 -12.78 -2.78
N TYR A 66 0.22 -12.57 -1.53
CA TYR A 66 0.44 -11.24 -0.96
C TYR A 66 1.42 -10.40 -1.79
N GLN A 67 2.54 -11.01 -2.20
CA GLN A 67 3.56 -10.34 -3.01
C GLN A 67 3.04 -9.96 -4.40
N THR A 68 2.28 -10.86 -5.05
CA THR A 68 1.70 -10.60 -6.38
C THR A 68 0.68 -9.46 -6.32
N LEU A 69 -0.29 -9.53 -5.40
CA LEU A 69 -1.32 -8.49 -5.25
C LEU A 69 -0.71 -7.11 -4.98
N ARG A 70 0.35 -7.04 -4.16
CA ARG A 70 1.06 -5.78 -3.89
C ARG A 70 1.74 -5.22 -5.14
N GLY A 71 2.30 -6.09 -5.98
CA GLY A 71 2.89 -5.70 -7.25
C GLY A 71 1.88 -5.02 -8.16
N GLU A 72 0.72 -5.66 -8.34
CA GLU A 72 -0.37 -5.15 -9.18
C GLU A 72 -0.95 -3.82 -8.64
N VAL A 73 -1.20 -3.72 -7.33
CA VAL A 73 -1.69 -2.47 -6.72
C VAL A 73 -0.67 -1.35 -6.85
N LYS A 74 0.61 -1.65 -6.67
CA LYS A 74 1.68 -0.65 -6.82
C LYS A 74 1.77 -0.17 -8.26
N GLU A 75 1.71 -1.07 -9.23
CA GLU A 75 1.71 -0.73 -10.66
C GLU A 75 0.53 0.18 -11.02
N ALA A 76 -0.69 -0.17 -10.60
CA ALA A 76 -1.88 0.65 -10.82
C ALA A 76 -1.77 2.06 -10.20
N LEU A 77 -1.20 2.18 -8.99
CA LEU A 77 -0.95 3.47 -8.36
C LEU A 77 0.13 4.30 -9.09
N GLU A 78 1.17 3.66 -9.61
CA GLU A 78 2.21 4.32 -10.40
C GLU A 78 1.70 4.80 -11.76
N GLU A 79 0.83 4.03 -12.40
CA GLU A 79 0.16 4.43 -13.65
C GLU A 79 -0.74 5.65 -13.43
N LEU A 80 -1.59 5.61 -12.40
CA LEU A 80 -2.44 6.75 -12.04
C LEU A 80 -1.62 8.01 -11.74
N ALA A 81 -0.52 7.88 -11.01
CA ALA A 81 0.36 9.01 -10.71
C ALA A 81 0.99 9.63 -11.98
N LYS A 82 1.34 8.80 -12.97
CA LYS A 82 1.85 9.27 -14.27
C LYS A 82 0.78 10.00 -15.08
N GLU A 83 -0.45 9.48 -15.10
CA GLU A 83 -1.58 10.12 -15.78
C GLU A 83 -1.83 11.53 -15.21
N LEU A 84 -1.87 11.65 -13.88
CA LEU A 84 -2.05 12.93 -13.19
C LEU A 84 -0.91 13.94 -13.47
N ASP A 85 0.36 13.50 -13.50
CA ASP A 85 1.51 14.38 -13.84
C ASP A 85 1.48 14.83 -15.32
N THR A 86 0.83 14.06 -16.20
CA THR A 86 0.68 14.43 -17.61
C THR A 86 -0.47 15.40 -17.87
N GLU A 87 -1.53 15.41 -17.07
CA GLU A 87 -2.64 16.37 -17.19
C GLU A 87 -2.27 17.79 -16.73
N GLU A 88 -1.33 17.95 -15.78
CA GLU A 88 -0.81 19.27 -15.37
C GLU A 88 0.14 19.91 -16.41
N ARG A 89 0.58 19.16 -17.43
CA ARG A 89 1.42 19.69 -18.53
C ARG A 89 0.60 20.24 -19.68
N VAL A 90 -0.41 21.07 -19.39
CA VAL A 90 -0.93 21.99 -20.40
C VAL A 90 0.15 23.05 -20.64
N LYS A 91 0.84 22.93 -21.78
CA LYS A 91 1.93 23.80 -22.23
C LYS A 91 1.55 25.28 -22.04
N PRO A 92 2.42 26.14 -21.45
CA PRO A 92 2.19 27.57 -21.52
C PRO A 92 2.24 27.99 -23.00
N LEU A 93 1.14 28.60 -23.47
CA LEU A 93 1.10 29.36 -24.72
C LEU A 93 2.04 30.57 -24.59
N LYS A 94 3.36 30.34 -24.69
CA LYS A 94 4.35 31.39 -24.95
C LYS A 94 4.20 31.80 -26.42
N GLY A 95 3.34 32.78 -26.68
CA GLY A 95 3.16 33.28 -28.04
C GLY A 95 2.56 34.68 -28.17
N GLU A 96 1.77 35.16 -27.20
CA GLU A 96 0.98 36.39 -27.44
C GLU A 96 1.34 37.58 -26.54
N THR A 97 2.15 37.40 -25.49
CA THR A 97 2.42 38.49 -24.52
C THR A 97 3.48 39.50 -24.98
N GLU A 98 4.36 39.16 -25.93
CA GLU A 98 5.39 40.09 -26.43
C GLU A 98 4.88 41.10 -27.48
N GLU A 99 3.82 40.75 -28.21
CA GLU A 99 3.27 41.63 -29.26
C GLU A 99 2.39 42.74 -28.66
N ILE A 100 1.65 42.43 -27.59
CA ILE A 100 0.81 43.40 -26.85
C ILE A 100 1.69 44.44 -26.14
N ALA A 101 2.81 44.01 -25.54
CA ALA A 101 3.74 44.92 -24.87
C ALA A 101 4.44 45.91 -25.83
N LYS A 102 4.75 45.49 -27.07
CA LYS A 102 5.30 46.37 -28.10
C LYS A 102 4.28 47.41 -28.60
N LYS A 103 3.01 47.04 -28.74
CA LYS A 103 1.95 47.99 -29.14
C LYS A 103 1.69 49.07 -28.09
N ILE A 104 1.66 48.71 -26.80
CA ILE A 104 1.41 49.68 -25.72
C ILE A 104 2.57 50.69 -25.60
N LYS A 105 3.82 50.26 -25.81
CA LYS A 105 5.00 51.13 -25.67
C LYS A 105 5.12 52.18 -26.78
N ILE A 106 4.59 51.92 -27.98
CA ILE A 106 4.59 52.87 -29.10
C ILE A 106 3.49 53.94 -28.92
N GLN A 107 2.38 53.61 -28.27
CA GLN A 107 1.25 54.54 -28.05
C GLN A 107 1.54 55.63 -27.00
N LEU A 108 2.55 55.45 -26.14
CA LEU A 108 2.90 56.37 -25.04
C LEU A 108 3.97 57.42 -25.41
N HIS A 109 4.26 57.62 -26.70
CA HIS A 109 5.24 58.61 -27.17
C HIS A 109 4.73 59.55 -28.27
N LEU A 110 3.44 59.86 -28.28
CA LEU A 110 2.89 61.03 -28.98
C LEU A 110 2.14 61.92 -27.99
#